data_AF-A0A7J5D6N0-F1
#
_entry.id   AF-A0A7J5D6N0-F1
#
_cell.length_a   1.000
_cell.length_b   1.000
_cell.length_c   1.000
_cell.angle_alpha   90.00
_cell.angle_beta   90.00
_cell.angle_gamma   90.00
#
_symmetry.space_group_name_H-M   'P 1'
#
loop_
_entity.id
_entity.type
_entity.pdbx_description
1 polymer ?
#
loop_
_entity_poly.entity_id
_entity_poly.type
_entity_poly.pdbx_seq_one_letter_code
_entity_poly.pdbx_strand_id
1 'polypeptide(L)'
;MVPPGGTTHIAARADPGQGGSMRVFRKRRGPRIRSGGGRVSRPARHGHHGRPAASAREARTGPGRKASAPVPPGVRRRAPVGWPRPLLVLLGCVPGLLAVLALVMGTVKVDRPAARPPAPRPSAVARITVPRPVARPPVVPRSKWLDTSSAREQPPPRYDDRVVAVFIHHTDSPNGYDCADTPRIIRDVYAGQTGAKDWDDIGYNFLVDRCGTIYEGRAGGADRPVTGAHTQGFNHRTAGIAAIGTFTAGSAVPKAMTDAIARLVAWKLGLAGVDPRGTVRLVSSNSLSRYSAGTAAVLATVSGHDAAFMTSCPGAALSDRIPEIRDLAARYQGR
;
A
#
# COMPACT_ATOMS: atom_id res chain seq x y z
N MET A 1 15.50 5.63 -32.11
CA MET A 1 14.40 6.57 -31.81
C MET A 1 13.50 5.88 -30.78
N VAL A 2 13.58 6.30 -29.51
CA VAL A 2 12.80 5.70 -28.41
C VAL A 2 11.56 6.58 -28.22
N PRO A 3 10.33 6.02 -28.14
CA PRO A 3 9.14 6.84 -27.99
C PRO A 3 9.09 7.47 -26.58
N PRO A 4 8.62 8.73 -26.44
CA PRO A 4 8.41 9.37 -25.16
C PRO A 4 7.08 8.90 -24.57
N GLY A 5 7.07 8.34 -23.35
CA GLY A 5 5.79 7.99 -22.72
C GLY A 5 5.77 7.05 -21.52
N GLY A 6 6.90 6.72 -20.89
CA GLY A 6 6.87 6.00 -19.61
C GLY A 6 6.33 6.91 -18.50
N THR A 7 5.15 6.62 -17.97
CA THR A 7 4.46 7.46 -17.00
C THR A 7 5.27 7.60 -15.72
N THR A 8 5.69 8.83 -15.41
CA THR A 8 6.49 9.20 -14.23
C THR A 8 5.68 9.15 -12.91
N HIS A 9 4.68 8.29 -12.72
CA HIS A 9 3.75 8.40 -11.57
C HIS A 9 3.95 7.39 -10.44
N ILE A 10 4.88 6.45 -10.52
CA ILE A 10 4.74 5.24 -9.70
C ILE A 10 5.36 5.35 -8.32
N ALA A 11 6.37 6.20 -8.15
CA ALA A 11 6.97 6.42 -6.85
C ALA A 11 6.38 7.68 -6.20
N ALA A 12 6.13 7.59 -4.89
CA ALA A 12 5.62 8.66 -4.01
C ALA A 12 6.70 9.57 -3.42
N ARG A 13 6.42 10.87 -3.26
CA ARG A 13 7.38 11.81 -2.64
C ARG A 13 7.72 11.37 -1.21
N ALA A 14 8.94 11.69 -0.77
CA ALA A 14 9.33 11.51 0.62
C ALA A 14 8.34 12.24 1.54
N ASP A 15 7.90 11.58 2.61
CA ASP A 15 6.95 12.16 3.55
C ASP A 15 7.63 13.36 4.26
N PRO A 16 7.03 14.57 4.27
CA PRO A 16 7.61 15.71 4.96
C PRO A 16 7.72 15.39 6.46
N GLY A 17 8.95 15.50 6.98
CA GLY A 17 9.31 14.97 8.30
C GLY A 17 8.55 15.63 9.45
N GLN A 18 7.85 14.82 10.26
CA GLN A 18 7.47 15.18 11.62
C GLN A 18 8.66 14.93 12.55
N GLY A 19 9.64 15.85 12.51
CA GLY A 19 10.69 15.94 13.52
C GLY A 19 10.12 16.53 14.81
N GLY A 20 9.48 15.70 15.65
CA GLY A 20 9.06 16.10 16.99
C GLY A 20 10.25 16.21 17.93
N SER A 21 11.01 17.32 17.86
CA SER A 21 11.92 17.71 18.94
C SER A 21 11.17 18.61 19.92
N MET A 22 10.98 18.06 21.11
CA MET A 22 10.47 18.68 22.32
C MET A 22 11.32 19.92 22.65
N ARG A 23 10.87 21.12 22.27
CA ARG A 23 11.55 22.37 22.67
C ARG A 23 11.25 22.66 24.13
N VAL A 24 12.25 22.42 24.96
CA VAL A 24 12.35 22.97 26.32
C VAL A 24 12.35 24.50 26.23
N PHE A 25 11.36 25.11 26.88
CA PHE A 25 11.29 26.55 27.09
C PHE A 25 12.48 27.02 27.93
N ARG A 26 13.28 27.96 27.40
CA ARG A 26 14.04 28.90 28.23
C ARG A 26 13.93 30.31 27.67
N LYS A 27 13.27 31.15 28.46
CA LYS A 27 12.99 32.57 28.26
C LYS A 27 14.17 33.39 28.78
N ARG A 28 14.62 34.43 28.07
CA ARG A 28 15.20 35.67 28.64
C ARG A 28 15.14 36.82 27.63
N ARG A 29 14.89 38.03 28.14
CA ARG A 29 14.46 39.28 27.47
C ARG A 29 15.63 40.26 27.25
N GLY A 30 15.67 40.90 26.07
CA GLY A 30 16.04 42.32 25.72
C GLY A 30 17.43 42.92 26.08
N PRO A 31 17.74 44.19 25.72
CA PRO A 31 17.34 44.97 24.52
C PRO A 31 18.45 45.88 23.86
N ARG A 32 18.16 46.37 22.62
CA ARG A 32 18.42 47.70 21.99
C ARG A 32 19.83 48.26 21.60
N ILE A 33 19.89 48.65 20.30
CA ILE A 33 20.34 49.95 19.66
C ILE A 33 21.83 50.24 19.35
N ARG A 34 22.15 50.50 18.04
CA ARG A 34 22.65 51.75 17.36
C ARG A 34 23.31 51.41 16.00
N SER A 35 22.77 51.84 14.85
CA SER A 35 23.06 53.03 14.00
C SER A 35 24.26 52.94 13.04
N GLY A 36 24.02 53.20 11.75
CA GLY A 36 25.03 53.56 10.73
C GLY A 36 24.44 53.58 9.33
N GLY A 37 24.29 54.77 8.72
CA GLY A 37 23.57 55.00 7.46
C GLY A 37 24.45 55.09 6.21
N GLY A 38 23.80 55.15 5.03
CA GLY A 38 24.46 55.32 3.72
C GLY A 38 23.49 55.41 2.53
N ARG A 39 22.89 56.59 2.33
CA ARG A 39 22.60 57.35 1.08
C ARG A 39 22.15 56.71 -0.28
N VAL A 40 20.99 57.24 -0.75
CA VAL A 40 20.52 57.73 -2.11
C VAL A 40 20.68 56.75 -3.32
N SER A 41 19.72 56.50 -4.24
CA SER A 41 18.82 57.38 -5.00
C SER A 41 17.68 56.63 -5.70
N ARG A 42 16.54 57.32 -5.92
CA ARG A 42 15.42 56.94 -6.83
C ARG A 42 15.78 57.24 -8.30
N PRO A 43 14.99 56.83 -9.30
CA PRO A 43 13.79 57.60 -9.67
C PRO A 43 12.54 56.74 -9.95
N ALA A 44 11.44 57.43 -10.20
CA ALA A 44 10.08 56.94 -10.32
C ALA A 44 9.54 57.12 -11.76
N ARG A 45 8.59 56.24 -12.11
CA ARG A 45 7.38 56.43 -12.94
C ARG A 45 7.50 57.00 -14.37
N HIS A 46 6.97 56.22 -15.32
CA HIS A 46 6.18 56.73 -16.44
C HIS A 46 4.88 55.92 -16.60
N GLY A 47 3.82 56.63 -17.00
CA GLY A 47 2.42 56.19 -16.98
C GLY A 47 1.81 55.94 -18.35
N HIS A 48 0.55 55.51 -18.28
CA HIS A 48 -0.58 55.49 -19.24
C HIS A 48 -0.36 55.73 -20.74
N HIS A 49 -1.01 54.88 -21.57
CA HIS A 49 -2.25 55.20 -22.30
C HIS A 49 -2.74 53.99 -23.14
N GLY A 50 -4.07 53.91 -23.38
CA GLY A 50 -4.65 53.21 -24.54
C GLY A 50 -5.66 52.08 -24.28
N ARG A 51 -6.97 52.41 -24.28
CA ARG A 51 -8.08 51.49 -24.67
C ARG A 51 -8.15 51.41 -26.21
N PRO A 52 -8.85 50.43 -26.83
CA PRO A 52 -10.32 50.45 -27.01
C PRO A 52 -10.99 49.08 -26.65
N ALA A 53 -12.22 48.96 -26.13
CA ALA A 53 -13.54 48.94 -26.82
C ALA A 53 -13.55 48.03 -28.07
N ALA A 54 -14.45 47.06 -28.32
CA ALA A 54 -15.78 46.75 -27.79
C ALA A 54 -16.24 45.32 -28.20
N SER A 55 -17.41 44.92 -27.68
CA SER A 55 -18.35 43.91 -28.19
C SER A 55 -18.27 42.47 -27.66
N ALA A 56 -19.19 42.13 -26.75
CA ALA A 56 -20.09 41.00 -26.93
C ALA A 56 -21.33 41.14 -26.02
N ARG A 57 -22.49 40.89 -26.61
CA ARG A 57 -23.86 41.12 -26.14
C ARG A 57 -24.28 40.29 -24.92
N GLU A 58 -25.19 40.88 -24.15
CA GLU A 58 -26.10 40.24 -23.21
C GLU A 58 -27.02 39.20 -23.87
N ALA A 59 -27.33 38.13 -23.13
CA ALA A 59 -28.68 37.59 -23.03
C ALA A 59 -28.87 36.87 -21.69
N ARG A 60 -29.68 37.45 -20.80
CA ARG A 60 -30.28 36.82 -19.62
C ARG A 60 -31.54 36.05 -20.03
N THR A 61 -31.71 34.83 -19.52
CA THR A 61 -32.98 34.13 -19.18
C THR A 61 -32.52 32.89 -18.39
N GLY A 62 -32.98 32.48 -17.21
CA GLY A 62 -34.25 32.45 -16.48
C GLY A 62 -34.20 31.16 -15.63
N PRO A 63 -34.74 31.07 -14.40
CA PRO A 63 -34.52 29.92 -13.52
C PRO A 63 -35.46 28.75 -13.86
N GLY A 64 -34.88 27.55 -14.03
CA GLY A 64 -35.60 26.31 -14.34
C GLY A 64 -36.47 25.81 -13.19
N ARG A 65 -37.75 25.57 -13.52
CA ARG A 65 -38.78 24.95 -12.66
C ARG A 65 -38.44 23.49 -12.32
N LYS A 66 -38.69 23.11 -11.06
CA LYS A 66 -38.72 21.71 -10.60
C LYS A 66 -39.95 21.01 -11.19
N ALA A 67 -39.73 19.88 -11.86
CA ALA A 67 -40.79 18.99 -12.32
C ALA A 67 -41.04 17.89 -11.27
N SER A 68 -42.30 17.77 -10.86
CA SER A 68 -42.82 16.76 -9.93
C SER A 68 -43.03 15.43 -10.67
N ALA A 69 -42.57 14.32 -10.08
CA ALA A 69 -42.86 12.96 -10.55
C ALA A 69 -44.28 12.51 -10.13
N PRO A 70 -44.99 11.70 -10.92
CA PRO A 70 -46.34 11.23 -10.59
C PRO A 70 -46.32 10.01 -9.66
N VAL A 71 -47.25 9.99 -8.71
CA VAL A 71 -47.51 8.93 -7.73
C VAL A 71 -48.45 7.87 -8.36
N PRO A 72 -48.20 6.55 -8.22
CA PRO A 72 -49.12 5.51 -8.66
C PRO A 72 -50.29 5.30 -7.67
N PRO A 73 -51.49 4.87 -8.13
CA PRO A 73 -52.69 4.81 -7.30
C PRO A 73 -52.69 3.62 -6.34
N GLY A 74 -53.35 3.84 -5.19
CA GLY A 74 -53.35 2.97 -4.02
C GLY A 74 -54.04 1.61 -4.20
N VAL A 75 -53.44 0.61 -3.57
CA VAL A 75 -53.99 -0.74 -3.41
C VAL A 75 -55.04 -0.72 -2.29
N ARG A 76 -56.29 -1.07 -2.63
CA ARG A 76 -57.38 -1.26 -1.67
C ARG A 76 -57.09 -2.45 -0.75
N ARG A 77 -57.09 -2.22 0.57
CA ARG A 77 -57.01 -3.28 1.59
C ARG A 77 -58.31 -4.10 1.58
N ARG A 78 -58.23 -5.41 1.36
CA ARG A 78 -59.33 -6.35 1.61
C ARG A 78 -59.36 -6.73 3.09
N ALA A 79 -60.57 -6.79 3.67
CA ALA A 79 -60.82 -7.25 5.03
C ALA A 79 -60.52 -8.76 5.19
N PRO A 80 -60.15 -9.24 6.40
CA PRO A 80 -59.83 -10.65 6.61
C PRO A 80 -61.10 -11.49 6.69
N VAL A 81 -61.11 -12.62 5.97
CA VAL A 81 -62.13 -13.66 6.05
C VAL A 81 -61.89 -14.49 7.32
N GLY A 82 -62.88 -14.56 8.21
CA GLY A 82 -62.84 -15.37 9.43
C GLY A 82 -62.90 -16.86 9.11
N TRP A 83 -62.09 -17.66 9.81
CA TRP A 83 -61.98 -19.11 9.58
C TRP A 83 -63.18 -19.83 10.19
N PRO A 84 -63.74 -20.86 9.53
CA PRO A 84 -64.88 -21.60 10.06
C PRO A 84 -64.50 -22.35 11.35
N ARG A 85 -65.41 -22.33 12.32
CA ARG A 85 -65.25 -22.83 13.70
C ARG A 85 -64.68 -24.25 13.89
N PRO A 86 -64.82 -25.26 12.99
CA PRO A 86 -64.18 -26.55 13.22
C PRO A 86 -62.64 -26.51 13.11
N LEU A 87 -62.05 -25.53 12.43
CA LEU A 87 -60.58 -25.45 12.29
C LEU A 87 -59.88 -24.91 13.56
N LEU A 88 -60.60 -24.17 14.41
CA LEU A 88 -60.10 -23.72 15.71
C LEU A 88 -60.04 -24.84 16.75
N VAL A 89 -60.88 -25.87 16.62
CA VAL A 89 -60.91 -27.01 17.56
C VAL A 89 -59.73 -27.96 17.30
N LEU A 90 -59.34 -28.15 16.03
CA LEU A 90 -58.16 -28.97 15.66
C LEU A 90 -56.83 -28.35 16.11
N LEU A 91 -56.71 -27.02 16.18
CA LEU A 91 -55.49 -26.36 16.68
C LEU A 91 -55.32 -26.48 18.21
N GLY A 92 -56.40 -26.73 18.96
CA GLY A 92 -56.35 -26.86 20.42
C GLY A 92 -55.78 -28.20 20.92
N CYS A 93 -55.79 -29.25 20.10
CA CYS A 93 -55.35 -30.59 20.51
C CYS A 93 -53.87 -30.89 20.21
N VAL A 94 -53.23 -30.11 19.32
CA VAL A 94 -51.83 -30.34 18.91
C VAL A 94 -50.81 -30.17 20.06
N PRO A 95 -50.94 -29.19 20.99
CA PRO A 95 -49.99 -29.04 22.09
C PRO A 95 -50.05 -30.20 23.09
N GLY A 96 -51.26 -30.75 23.34
CA GLY A 96 -51.47 -31.85 24.28
C GLY A 96 -50.87 -33.17 23.78
N LEU A 97 -50.95 -33.44 22.48
CA LEU A 97 -50.39 -34.65 21.87
C LEU A 97 -48.85 -34.63 21.86
N LEU A 98 -48.25 -33.45 21.68
CA LEU A 98 -46.79 -33.26 21.72
C LEU A 98 -46.21 -33.40 23.13
N ALA A 99 -46.94 -32.96 24.17
CA ALA A 99 -46.52 -33.11 25.57
C ALA A 99 -46.50 -34.58 26.02
N VAL A 100 -47.47 -35.38 25.58
CA VAL A 100 -47.52 -36.83 25.87
C VAL A 100 -46.40 -37.57 25.15
N LEU A 101 -46.07 -37.21 23.90
CA LEU A 101 -44.96 -37.81 23.16
C LEU A 101 -43.59 -37.50 23.79
N ALA A 102 -43.40 -36.29 24.33
CA ALA A 102 -42.19 -35.92 25.05
C ALA A 102 -42.01 -36.68 26.37
N LEU A 103 -43.12 -36.97 27.08
CA LEU A 103 -43.10 -37.74 28.32
C LEU A 103 -42.80 -39.23 28.07
N VAL A 104 -43.27 -39.80 26.96
CA VAL A 104 -42.99 -41.19 26.57
C VAL A 104 -41.55 -41.36 26.07
N MET A 105 -41.01 -40.39 25.33
CA MET A 105 -39.61 -40.40 24.87
C MET A 105 -38.59 -40.16 25.99
N GLY A 106 -39.01 -39.58 27.12
CA GLY A 106 -38.14 -39.29 28.27
C GLY A 106 -37.78 -40.50 29.16
N THR A 107 -38.39 -41.68 28.94
CA THR A 107 -38.21 -42.85 29.84
C THR A 107 -37.37 -43.98 29.23
N VAL A 108 -36.96 -43.88 27.96
CA VAL A 108 -36.11 -44.89 27.32
C VAL A 108 -34.64 -44.56 27.59
N LYS A 109 -34.13 -45.05 28.72
CA LYS A 109 -32.70 -45.02 29.03
C LYS A 109 -32.01 -46.14 28.24
N VAL A 110 -31.45 -45.79 27.08
CA VAL A 110 -30.56 -46.70 26.35
C VAL A 110 -29.20 -46.66 27.02
N ASP A 111 -28.89 -47.68 27.82
CA ASP A 111 -27.56 -47.87 28.39
C ASP A 111 -26.58 -48.17 27.25
N ARG A 112 -25.86 -47.15 26.80
CA ARG A 112 -24.68 -47.34 25.95
C ARG A 112 -23.51 -47.75 26.84
N PRO A 113 -22.80 -48.86 26.53
CA PRO A 113 -21.57 -49.18 27.24
C PRO A 113 -20.58 -48.04 27.03
N ALA A 114 -19.99 -47.56 28.13
CA ALA A 114 -19.02 -46.49 28.12
C ALA A 114 -17.83 -46.88 27.21
N ALA A 115 -17.71 -46.23 26.07
CA ALA A 115 -16.52 -46.32 25.24
C ALA A 115 -15.35 -45.73 26.04
N ARG A 116 -14.33 -46.55 26.27
CA ARG A 116 -13.07 -46.16 26.91
C ARG A 116 -12.52 -44.90 26.23
N PRO A 117 -12.15 -43.84 26.96
CA PRO A 117 -11.61 -42.64 26.35
C PRO A 117 -10.35 -43.00 25.56
N PRO A 118 -10.17 -42.47 24.33
CA PRO A 118 -8.95 -42.70 23.57
C PRO A 118 -7.77 -42.20 24.39
N ALA A 119 -6.69 -42.99 24.43
CA ALA A 119 -5.45 -42.58 25.07
C ALA A 119 -5.03 -41.20 24.56
N PRO A 120 -4.52 -40.30 25.43
CA PRO A 120 -4.04 -39.01 24.99
C PRO A 120 -3.00 -39.23 23.90
N ARG A 121 -3.31 -38.77 22.68
CA ARG A 121 -2.29 -38.69 21.63
C ARG A 121 -1.16 -37.84 22.20
N PRO A 122 0.11 -38.23 22.07
CA PRO A 122 1.19 -37.34 22.44
C PRO A 122 0.97 -36.04 21.68
N SER A 123 0.78 -34.93 22.41
CA SER A 123 0.74 -33.60 21.82
C SER A 123 1.93 -33.52 20.88
N ALA A 124 1.65 -33.33 19.58
CA ALA A 124 2.70 -32.99 18.64
C ALA A 124 3.34 -31.73 19.22
N VAL A 125 4.51 -31.89 19.84
CA VAL A 125 5.33 -30.77 20.29
C VAL A 125 5.50 -29.94 19.04
N ALA A 126 4.84 -28.77 18.99
CA ALA A 126 5.04 -27.82 17.91
C ALA A 126 6.55 -27.63 17.86
N ARG A 127 7.18 -28.14 16.79
CA ARG A 127 8.61 -27.93 16.61
C ARG A 127 8.79 -26.43 16.65
N ILE A 128 9.49 -25.94 17.66
CA ILE A 128 9.96 -24.57 17.67
C ILE A 128 10.97 -24.53 16.53
N THR A 129 10.49 -24.21 15.33
CA THR A 129 11.37 -23.97 14.19
C THR A 129 12.12 -22.70 14.54
N VAL A 130 13.34 -22.86 15.04
CA VAL A 130 14.26 -21.75 15.22
C VAL A 130 14.37 -21.08 13.85
N PRO A 131 14.01 -19.79 13.70
CA PRO A 131 14.09 -19.12 12.43
C PRO A 131 15.53 -19.22 11.92
N ARG A 132 15.73 -19.93 10.81
CA ARG A 132 17.04 -19.95 10.17
C ARG A 132 17.32 -18.54 9.64
N PRO A 133 18.52 -17.98 9.87
CA PRO A 133 18.91 -16.74 9.22
C PRO A 133 18.78 -16.93 7.70
N VAL A 134 17.91 -16.17 7.06
CA VAL A 134 17.77 -16.21 5.60
C VAL A 134 19.03 -15.59 5.02
N ALA A 135 19.77 -16.36 4.23
CA ALA A 135 20.96 -15.87 3.56
C ALA A 135 20.61 -14.68 2.66
N ARG A 136 21.43 -13.63 2.70
CA ARG A 136 21.29 -12.48 1.81
C ARG A 136 21.44 -12.96 0.36
N PRO A 137 20.47 -12.70 -0.53
CA PRO A 137 20.63 -13.03 -1.95
C PRO A 137 21.73 -12.15 -2.56
N PRO A 138 22.35 -12.56 -3.68
CA PRO A 138 23.26 -11.70 -4.43
C PRO A 138 22.57 -10.39 -4.81
N VAL A 139 23.17 -9.25 -4.43
CA VAL A 139 22.66 -7.91 -4.77
C VAL A 139 23.77 -7.17 -5.49
N VAL A 140 23.48 -6.72 -6.71
CA VAL A 140 24.35 -5.82 -7.47
C VAL A 140 24.37 -4.46 -6.77
N PRO A 141 25.53 -4.00 -6.27
CA PRO A 141 25.61 -2.76 -5.50
C PRO A 141 25.45 -1.54 -6.40
N ARG A 142 25.12 -0.39 -5.79
CA ARG A 142 24.96 0.89 -6.52
C ARG A 142 26.13 1.25 -7.42
N SER A 143 27.36 1.00 -6.98
CA SER A 143 28.58 1.31 -7.73
C SER A 143 28.71 0.57 -9.07
N LYS A 144 27.87 -0.43 -9.35
CA LYS A 144 27.84 -1.14 -10.63
C LYS A 144 26.86 -0.55 -11.64
N TRP A 145 25.94 0.31 -11.21
CA TRP A 145 24.95 0.93 -12.10
C TRP A 145 24.88 2.45 -12.01
N LEU A 146 25.29 3.06 -10.89
CA LEU A 146 25.38 4.49 -10.70
C LEU A 146 26.85 4.92 -10.69
N ASP A 147 27.27 5.63 -11.73
CA ASP A 147 28.58 6.26 -11.77
C ASP A 147 28.61 7.54 -10.92
N THR A 148 29.78 7.93 -10.43
CA THR A 148 29.94 9.14 -9.59
C THR A 148 29.66 10.42 -10.35
N SER A 149 29.78 10.42 -11.68
CA SER A 149 29.47 11.56 -12.55
C SER A 149 27.98 11.84 -12.69
N SER A 150 27.12 10.83 -12.50
CA SER A 150 25.65 10.94 -12.58
C SER A 150 24.99 10.99 -11.20
N ALA A 151 25.72 10.66 -10.14
CA ALA A 151 25.26 10.82 -8.77
C ALA A 151 25.09 12.32 -8.44
N ARG A 152 23.93 12.67 -7.88
CA ARG A 152 23.70 14.01 -7.31
C ARG A 152 24.18 14.01 -5.87
N GLU A 153 24.46 15.19 -5.33
CA GLU A 153 24.62 15.34 -3.89
C GLU A 153 23.30 14.96 -3.21
N GLN A 154 23.35 13.95 -2.33
CA GLN A 154 22.17 13.41 -1.65
C GLN A 154 22.27 13.74 -0.16
N PRO A 155 21.16 14.10 0.51
CA PRO A 155 21.16 14.15 1.96
C PRO A 155 21.48 12.76 2.55
N PRO A 156 21.99 12.70 3.79
CA PRO A 156 22.25 11.43 4.45
C PRO A 156 21.02 10.52 4.47
N PRO A 157 21.18 9.20 4.24
CA PRO A 157 20.06 8.27 4.30
C PRO A 157 19.38 8.27 5.67
N ARG A 158 18.06 8.04 5.65
CA ARG A 158 17.23 7.87 6.84
C ARG A 158 16.99 6.39 7.11
N TYR A 159 16.85 6.04 8.38
CA TYR A 159 16.68 4.66 8.82
C TYR A 159 15.52 4.56 9.81
N ASP A 160 14.75 3.49 9.69
CA ASP A 160 13.75 3.07 10.67
C ASP A 160 14.35 2.06 11.67
N ASP A 161 13.55 1.57 12.62
CA ASP A 161 13.99 0.54 13.58
C ASP A 161 14.13 -0.84 12.92
N ARG A 162 13.22 -1.17 11.99
CA ARG A 162 13.17 -2.44 11.27
C ARG A 162 12.28 -2.35 10.03
N VAL A 163 12.36 -3.32 9.13
CA VAL A 163 11.42 -3.50 8.02
C VAL A 163 10.35 -4.52 8.42
N VAL A 164 9.09 -4.11 8.49
CA VAL A 164 7.95 -4.97 8.84
C VAL A 164 7.00 -5.25 7.68
N ALA A 165 7.16 -4.57 6.55
CA ALA A 165 6.38 -4.81 5.35
C ALA A 165 7.19 -4.55 4.08
N VAL A 166 6.75 -5.12 2.97
CA VAL A 166 7.30 -4.88 1.64
C VAL A 166 6.19 -4.45 0.70
N PHE A 167 6.44 -3.38 -0.07
CA PHE A 167 5.59 -2.98 -1.18
C PHE A 167 6.25 -3.36 -2.51
N ILE A 168 5.51 -4.10 -3.33
CA ILE A 168 5.91 -4.50 -4.68
C ILE A 168 5.44 -3.43 -5.67
N HIS A 169 6.35 -3.01 -6.53
CA HIS A 169 6.15 -2.02 -7.58
C HIS A 169 6.51 -2.60 -8.94
N HIS A 170 6.09 -1.91 -10.00
CA HIS A 170 6.73 -1.98 -11.30
C HIS A 170 7.35 -0.61 -11.64
N THR A 171 8.31 -0.56 -12.55
CA THR A 171 8.91 0.73 -12.98
C THR A 171 8.10 1.41 -14.09
N ASP A 172 7.20 0.67 -14.76
CA ASP A 172 6.51 1.06 -15.99
C ASP A 172 7.46 1.45 -17.13
N SER A 173 8.62 0.80 -17.14
CA SER A 173 9.51 0.77 -18.29
C SER A 173 9.09 -0.35 -19.26
N PRO A 174 9.49 -0.31 -20.54
CA PRO A 174 9.25 -1.40 -21.48
C PRO A 174 9.80 -2.75 -20.98
N ASN A 175 9.17 -3.86 -21.38
CA ASN A 175 9.59 -5.23 -21.01
C ASN A 175 10.61 -5.85 -21.98
N GLY A 176 10.67 -5.35 -23.22
CA GLY A 176 11.48 -5.90 -24.31
C GLY A 176 12.94 -5.47 -24.28
N TYR A 177 13.57 -5.49 -23.11
CA TYR A 177 14.97 -5.12 -22.93
C TYR A 177 15.85 -6.34 -22.69
N ASP A 178 17.15 -6.21 -23.00
CA ASP A 178 18.18 -7.17 -22.64
C ASP A 178 18.64 -6.93 -21.20
N CYS A 179 18.82 -7.98 -20.40
CA CYS A 179 19.19 -7.81 -18.99
C CYS A 179 20.57 -7.14 -18.79
N ALA A 180 21.43 -7.14 -19.81
CA ALA A 180 22.68 -6.38 -19.83
C ALA A 180 22.44 -4.86 -19.82
N ASP A 181 21.29 -4.39 -20.32
CA ASP A 181 20.89 -2.98 -20.32
C ASP A 181 20.30 -2.51 -18.99
N THR A 182 20.03 -3.43 -18.04
CA THR A 182 19.39 -3.09 -16.77
C THR A 182 20.08 -1.92 -16.05
N PRO A 183 21.43 -1.82 -15.93
CA PRO A 183 22.08 -0.68 -15.32
C PRO A 183 21.72 0.67 -15.96
N ARG A 184 21.55 0.72 -17.29
CA ARG A 184 21.09 1.93 -17.99
C ARG A 184 19.65 2.26 -17.64
N ILE A 185 18.76 1.27 -17.64
CA ILE A 185 17.34 1.47 -17.28
C ILE A 185 17.20 1.99 -15.84
N ILE A 186 17.99 1.46 -14.90
CA ILE A 186 17.99 1.95 -13.51
C ILE A 186 18.46 3.41 -13.46
N ARG A 187 19.50 3.79 -14.22
CA ARG A 187 19.95 5.19 -14.33
C ARG A 187 18.86 6.11 -14.89
N ASP A 188 18.10 5.66 -15.89
CA ASP A 188 16.99 6.43 -16.45
C ASP A 188 15.89 6.67 -15.40
N VAL A 189 15.54 5.64 -14.62
CA VAL A 189 14.60 5.76 -13.48
C VAL A 189 15.15 6.71 -12.41
N TYR A 190 16.42 6.57 -12.04
CA TYR A 190 17.10 7.44 -11.07
C TYR A 190 17.11 8.90 -11.54
N ALA A 191 17.44 9.17 -12.80
CA ALA A 191 17.47 10.51 -13.37
C ALA A 191 16.07 11.14 -13.42
N GLY A 192 15.04 10.36 -13.75
CA GLY A 192 13.65 10.81 -13.70
C GLY A 192 13.19 11.20 -12.28
N GLN A 193 13.65 10.47 -11.25
CA GLN A 193 13.27 10.74 -9.86
C GLN A 193 14.08 11.88 -9.24
N THR A 194 15.41 11.87 -9.38
CA THR A 194 16.27 12.90 -8.78
C THR A 194 16.30 14.21 -9.58
N GLY A 195 16.04 14.15 -10.88
CA GLY A 195 15.93 15.32 -11.75
C GLY A 195 14.52 15.89 -11.76
N ALA A 196 13.61 15.24 -12.49
CA ALA A 196 12.30 15.82 -12.80
C ALA A 196 11.36 15.91 -11.57
N LYS A 197 11.52 15.02 -10.58
CA LYS A 197 10.66 15.02 -9.38
C LYS A 197 11.29 15.71 -8.17
N ASP A 198 12.58 16.05 -8.27
CA ASP A 198 13.40 16.66 -7.23
C ASP A 198 13.43 15.81 -5.95
N TRP A 199 13.76 14.53 -6.10
CA TRP A 199 13.90 13.61 -4.98
C TRP A 199 15.36 13.42 -4.58
N ASP A 200 15.58 13.17 -3.29
CA ASP A 200 16.90 12.90 -2.73
C ASP A 200 17.64 11.75 -3.44
N ASP A 201 16.91 10.70 -3.85
CA ASP A 201 17.45 9.47 -4.45
C ASP A 201 16.34 8.71 -5.20
N ILE A 202 16.69 7.59 -5.84
CA ILE A 202 15.73 6.58 -6.26
C ILE A 202 14.89 6.12 -5.05
N GLY A 203 13.57 6.11 -5.19
CA GLY A 203 12.64 5.88 -4.08
C GLY A 203 12.49 4.43 -3.67
N TYR A 204 12.80 3.49 -4.56
CA TYR A 204 12.76 2.05 -4.29
C TYR A 204 14.04 1.61 -3.57
N ASN A 205 13.91 0.74 -2.57
CA ASN A 205 15.07 0.15 -1.90
C ASN A 205 15.79 -0.86 -2.81
N PHE A 206 15.05 -1.56 -3.66
CA PHE A 206 15.59 -2.55 -4.58
C PHE A 206 14.86 -2.53 -5.92
N LEU A 207 15.57 -2.98 -6.96
CA LEU A 207 15.00 -3.23 -8.28
C LEU A 207 15.35 -4.65 -8.72
N VAL A 208 14.44 -5.29 -9.45
CA VAL A 208 14.62 -6.67 -9.95
C VAL A 208 14.31 -6.70 -11.45
N ASP A 209 15.23 -7.21 -12.25
CA ASP A 209 15.03 -7.34 -13.70
C ASP A 209 14.34 -8.65 -14.10
N ARG A 210 13.97 -8.77 -15.39
CA ARG A 210 13.35 -9.96 -15.97
C ARG A 210 14.20 -11.23 -15.90
N CYS A 211 15.51 -11.11 -15.69
CA CYS A 211 16.43 -12.23 -15.50
C CYS A 211 16.58 -12.63 -14.02
N GLY A 212 15.95 -11.92 -13.09
CA GLY A 212 16.05 -12.18 -11.66
C GLY A 212 17.28 -11.57 -10.98
N THR A 213 17.98 -10.65 -11.64
CA THR A 213 19.08 -9.91 -11.02
C THR A 213 18.52 -8.87 -10.06
N ILE A 214 19.01 -8.86 -8.82
CA ILE A 214 18.60 -7.91 -7.78
C ILE A 214 19.63 -6.77 -7.73
N TYR A 215 19.15 -5.54 -7.80
CA TYR A 215 19.96 -4.34 -7.70
C TYR A 215 19.62 -3.58 -6.43
N GLU A 216 20.66 -3.10 -5.73
CA GLU A 216 20.49 -2.13 -4.66
C GLU A 216 19.97 -0.83 -5.28
N GLY A 217 18.78 -0.38 -4.85
CA GLY A 217 18.21 0.91 -5.20
C GLY A 217 18.73 1.95 -4.21
N ARG A 218 17.86 2.48 -3.36
CA ARG A 218 18.12 3.59 -2.44
C ARG A 218 19.38 3.41 -1.58
N ALA A 219 20.20 4.46 -1.50
CA ALA A 219 21.45 4.48 -0.74
C ALA A 219 21.23 4.35 0.78
N GLY A 220 22.23 3.81 1.48
CA GLY A 220 22.23 3.65 2.94
C GLY A 220 22.55 2.24 3.43
N GLY A 221 22.65 1.27 2.51
CA GLY A 221 23.04 -0.10 2.80
C GLY A 221 21.87 -1.07 2.71
N ALA A 222 21.97 -2.03 1.79
CA ALA A 222 20.92 -3.01 1.51
C ALA A 222 20.42 -3.81 2.74
N ASP A 223 21.28 -4.10 3.71
CA ASP A 223 20.94 -4.84 4.94
C ASP A 223 20.23 -3.98 5.99
N ARG A 224 20.33 -2.65 5.89
CA ARG A 224 19.75 -1.71 6.86
C ARG A 224 18.27 -1.39 6.55
N PRO A 225 17.49 -0.94 7.53
CA PRO A 225 16.10 -0.48 7.34
C PRO A 225 16.06 0.95 6.76
N VAL A 226 16.60 1.15 5.56
CA VAL A 226 16.61 2.46 4.89
C VAL A 226 15.18 2.88 4.53
N THR A 227 14.76 4.08 4.98
CA THR A 227 13.45 4.65 4.63
C THR A 227 13.41 5.04 3.16
N GLY A 228 12.44 4.51 2.42
CA GLY A 228 12.24 4.75 1.00
C GLY A 228 11.49 6.04 0.66
N ALA A 229 11.13 6.16 -0.63
CA ALA A 229 10.17 7.13 -1.16
C ALA A 229 9.35 6.43 -2.27
N HIS A 230 8.72 5.32 -1.93
CA HIS A 230 8.04 4.44 -2.89
C HIS A 230 6.54 4.36 -2.65
N THR A 231 6.07 4.49 -1.40
CA THR A 231 4.66 4.32 -1.05
C THR A 231 4.21 5.45 -0.13
N GLN A 232 3.48 6.41 -0.70
CA GLN A 232 3.07 7.63 -0.01
C GLN A 232 2.33 7.27 1.27
N GLY A 233 2.69 7.89 2.39
CA GLY A 233 2.07 7.59 3.68
C GLY A 233 2.65 6.37 4.39
N PHE A 234 3.36 5.46 3.69
CA PHE A 234 3.83 4.18 4.24
C PHE A 234 5.29 3.88 3.90
N ASN A 235 6.13 4.91 3.74
CA ASN A 235 7.56 4.74 3.51
C ASN A 235 8.33 4.26 4.75
N HIS A 236 7.79 4.50 5.95
CA HIS A 236 8.41 4.13 7.22
C HIS A 236 8.21 2.66 7.56
N ARG A 237 9.29 2.01 7.99
CA ARG A 237 9.35 0.59 8.39
C ARG A 237 8.96 -0.37 7.26
N THR A 238 9.14 0.05 6.02
CA THR A 238 8.82 -0.75 4.82
C THR A 238 10.00 -0.74 3.86
N ALA A 239 10.01 -1.71 2.94
CA ALA A 239 10.93 -1.71 1.81
C ALA A 239 10.15 -1.77 0.50
N GLY A 240 10.57 -0.96 -0.47
CA GLY A 240 10.02 -0.97 -1.83
C GLY A 240 10.88 -1.80 -2.77
N ILE A 241 10.26 -2.75 -3.46
CA ILE A 241 10.92 -3.56 -4.50
C ILE A 241 10.23 -3.27 -5.83
N ALA A 242 10.95 -2.71 -6.80
CA ALA A 242 10.43 -2.44 -8.13
C ALA A 242 10.85 -3.52 -9.14
N ALA A 243 9.87 -4.21 -9.72
CA ALA A 243 10.06 -5.02 -10.90
C ALA A 243 10.29 -4.12 -12.11
N ILE A 244 11.44 -4.28 -12.79
CA ILE A 244 11.74 -3.48 -13.98
C ILE A 244 10.88 -3.98 -15.14
N GLY A 245 9.96 -3.12 -15.59
CA GLY A 245 8.97 -3.47 -16.61
C GLY A 245 7.61 -2.85 -16.36
N THR A 246 6.65 -3.20 -17.21
CA THR A 246 5.22 -2.89 -17.08
C THR A 246 4.41 -4.19 -17.06
N PHE A 247 3.59 -4.41 -16.02
CA PHE A 247 2.92 -5.69 -15.76
C PHE A 247 1.41 -5.55 -15.66
N THR A 248 0.82 -4.82 -16.62
CA THR A 248 -0.64 -4.71 -16.80
C THR A 248 -1.28 -6.06 -17.11
N ALA A 249 -2.61 -6.13 -17.08
CA ALA A 249 -3.35 -7.35 -17.38
C ALA A 249 -2.92 -7.98 -18.71
N GLY A 250 -2.68 -9.29 -18.71
CA GLY A 250 -2.21 -10.04 -19.88
C GLY A 250 -0.69 -9.99 -20.11
N SER A 251 0.06 -9.13 -19.40
CA SER A 251 1.52 -9.13 -19.47
C SER A 251 2.11 -10.40 -18.86
N ALA A 252 3.17 -10.93 -19.48
CA ALA A 252 3.95 -12.02 -18.89
C ALA A 252 4.79 -11.49 -17.71
N VAL A 253 4.80 -12.23 -16.59
CA VAL A 253 5.69 -11.97 -15.45
C VAL A 253 6.76 -13.07 -15.42
N PRO A 254 8.04 -12.75 -15.67
CA PRO A 254 9.11 -13.74 -15.70
C PRO A 254 9.25 -14.48 -14.35
N LYS A 255 9.34 -15.81 -14.39
CA LYS A 255 9.51 -16.61 -13.16
C LYS A 255 10.80 -16.26 -12.40
N ALA A 256 11.90 -15.99 -13.12
CA ALA A 256 13.16 -15.59 -12.51
C ALA A 256 13.02 -14.30 -11.67
N MET A 257 12.21 -13.35 -12.15
CA MET A 257 11.87 -12.13 -11.42
C MET A 257 11.06 -12.44 -10.15
N THR A 258 9.98 -13.23 -10.24
CA THR A 258 9.17 -13.56 -9.05
C THR A 258 9.96 -14.35 -8.00
N ASP A 259 10.83 -15.26 -8.44
CA ASP A 259 11.70 -16.04 -7.55
C ASP A 259 12.72 -15.13 -6.83
N ALA A 260 13.32 -14.18 -7.56
CA ALA A 260 14.26 -13.21 -7.00
C ALA A 260 13.58 -12.25 -6.01
N ILE A 261 12.39 -11.75 -6.35
CA ILE A 261 11.56 -10.94 -5.44
C ILE A 261 11.27 -11.74 -4.16
N ALA A 262 10.86 -13.01 -4.28
CA ALA A 262 10.57 -13.85 -3.11
C ALA A 262 11.80 -14.07 -2.21
N ARG A 263 13.00 -14.29 -2.78
CA ARG A 263 14.25 -14.39 -1.99
C ARG A 263 14.57 -13.08 -1.26
N LEU A 264 14.40 -11.95 -1.95
CA LEU A 264 14.63 -10.63 -1.40
C LEU A 264 13.65 -10.29 -0.26
N VAL A 265 12.36 -10.59 -0.46
CA VAL A 265 11.31 -10.49 0.56
C VAL A 265 11.65 -11.34 1.78
N ALA A 266 11.98 -12.62 1.55
CA ALA A 266 12.34 -13.56 2.62
C ALA A 266 13.49 -13.03 3.48
N TRP A 267 14.55 -12.53 2.84
CA TRP A 267 15.70 -11.96 3.52
C TRP A 267 15.34 -10.68 4.28
N LYS A 268 14.76 -9.67 3.63
CA LYS A 268 14.47 -8.37 4.28
C LYS A 268 13.51 -8.48 5.46
N LEU A 269 12.46 -9.28 5.34
CA LEU A 269 11.52 -9.53 6.45
C LEU A 269 12.10 -10.49 7.49
N GLY A 270 12.97 -11.41 7.05
CA GLY A 270 13.67 -12.37 7.92
C GLY A 270 14.57 -11.68 8.93
N LEU A 271 15.20 -10.56 8.57
CA LEU A 271 15.99 -9.72 9.49
C LEU A 271 15.19 -9.22 10.70
N ALA A 272 13.86 -9.08 10.55
CA ALA A 272 12.94 -8.68 11.62
C ALA A 272 12.06 -9.83 12.13
N GLY A 273 12.28 -11.06 11.67
CA GLY A 273 11.50 -12.24 12.05
C GLY A 273 10.05 -12.25 11.55
N VAL A 274 9.72 -11.45 10.53
CA VAL A 274 8.33 -11.26 10.05
C VAL A 274 7.97 -12.33 9.01
N ASP A 275 6.81 -12.97 9.19
CA ASP A 275 6.25 -13.92 8.21
C ASP A 275 5.65 -13.15 7.01
N PRO A 276 6.10 -13.42 5.77
CA PRO A 276 5.61 -12.74 4.57
C PRO A 276 4.15 -13.04 4.23
N ARG A 277 3.55 -14.11 4.76
CA ARG A 277 2.13 -14.44 4.59
C ARG A 277 1.23 -13.71 5.57
N GLY A 278 1.81 -13.07 6.58
CA GLY A 278 1.08 -12.38 7.64
C GLY A 278 0.46 -11.06 7.22
N THR A 279 -0.05 -10.36 8.23
CA THR A 279 -0.56 -8.99 8.13
C THR A 279 0.20 -8.06 9.07
N VAL A 280 0.24 -6.78 8.74
CA VAL A 280 0.89 -5.73 9.52
C VAL A 280 -0.04 -4.54 9.67
N ARG A 281 0.05 -3.87 10.83
CA ARG A 281 -0.62 -2.58 11.07
C ARG A 281 0.38 -1.45 10.84
N LEU A 282 0.15 -0.63 9.84
CA LEU A 282 0.95 0.56 9.52
C LEU A 282 0.12 1.82 9.70
N VAL A 283 0.75 2.95 9.99
CA VAL A 283 0.07 4.25 10.18
C VAL A 283 0.46 5.17 9.04
N SER A 284 -0.53 5.75 8.36
CA SER A 284 -0.27 6.71 7.28
C SER A 284 0.38 7.98 7.83
N SER A 285 1.56 8.34 7.34
CA SER A 285 2.32 9.52 7.78
C SER A 285 1.75 10.85 7.27
N ASN A 286 0.91 10.81 6.23
CA ASN A 286 0.23 11.96 5.64
C ASN A 286 -1.10 11.55 4.97
N SER A 287 -1.85 12.52 4.47
CA SER A 287 -3.17 12.32 3.84
C SER A 287 -3.11 12.21 2.31
N LEU A 288 -1.96 11.85 1.73
CA LEU A 288 -1.80 11.70 0.28
C LEU A 288 -1.95 10.24 -0.17
N SER A 289 -2.13 9.29 0.74
CA SER A 289 -2.38 7.87 0.44
C SER A 289 -3.89 7.56 0.40
N ARG A 290 -4.26 6.28 0.30
CA ARG A 290 -5.65 5.81 0.53
C ARG A 290 -6.18 6.17 1.92
N TYR A 291 -5.28 6.46 2.85
CA TYR A 291 -5.55 6.63 4.27
C TYR A 291 -5.13 8.04 4.70
N SER A 292 -5.99 8.73 5.45
CA SER A 292 -5.65 10.02 6.04
C SER A 292 -4.49 9.90 7.02
N ALA A 293 -3.77 10.99 7.23
CA ALA A 293 -2.67 11.04 8.20
C ALA A 293 -3.12 10.54 9.59
N GLY A 294 -2.31 9.70 10.22
CA GLY A 294 -2.60 9.09 11.52
C GLY A 294 -3.52 7.87 11.47
N THR A 295 -4.13 7.54 10.32
CA THR A 295 -4.97 6.36 10.19
C THR A 295 -4.13 5.09 10.16
N ALA A 296 -4.51 4.11 10.98
CA ALA A 296 -3.93 2.78 10.97
C ALA A 296 -4.58 1.91 9.88
N ALA A 297 -3.79 1.40 8.95
CA ALA A 297 -4.18 0.42 7.94
C ALA A 297 -3.67 -0.97 8.32
N VAL A 298 -4.53 -1.98 8.19
CA VAL A 298 -4.12 -3.40 8.25
C VAL A 298 -3.90 -3.88 6.83
N LEU A 299 -2.65 -4.22 6.50
CA LEU A 299 -2.21 -4.63 5.17
C LEU A 299 -1.56 -6.01 5.25
N ALA A 300 -1.49 -6.73 4.14
CA ALA A 300 -0.62 -7.90 4.08
C ALA A 300 0.85 -7.46 4.21
N THR A 301 1.67 -8.27 4.87
CA THR A 301 3.10 -8.00 5.06
C THR A 301 3.80 -7.72 3.72
N VAL A 302 3.38 -8.38 2.64
CA VAL A 302 3.85 -8.11 1.28
C VAL A 302 2.64 -7.66 0.46
N SER A 303 2.60 -6.43 -0.02
CA SER A 303 1.46 -5.87 -0.75
C SER A 303 1.90 -5.20 -2.05
N GLY A 304 0.99 -5.09 -3.02
CA GLY A 304 1.19 -4.18 -4.16
C GLY A 304 1.10 -2.72 -3.71
N HIS A 305 1.65 -1.80 -4.49
CA HIS A 305 1.52 -0.36 -4.21
C HIS A 305 0.05 0.11 -4.18
N ASP A 306 -0.76 -0.43 -5.08
CA ASP A 306 -2.20 -0.24 -5.19
C ASP A 306 -2.98 -0.51 -3.88
N ALA A 307 -2.47 -1.35 -2.99
CA ALA A 307 -3.08 -1.61 -1.68
C ALA A 307 -3.06 -0.38 -0.75
N ALA A 308 -2.07 0.51 -0.91
CA ALA A 308 -1.86 1.67 -0.04
C ALA A 308 -2.09 3.01 -0.74
N PHE A 309 -2.00 3.07 -2.07
CA PHE A 309 -2.05 4.30 -2.85
C PHE A 309 -2.99 4.21 -4.06
N MET A 310 -3.37 5.38 -4.60
CA MET A 310 -4.25 5.57 -5.76
C MET A 310 -3.52 5.29 -7.06
N THR A 311 -3.08 4.05 -7.26
CA THR A 311 -2.30 3.64 -8.44
C THR A 311 -2.73 2.27 -8.95
N SER A 312 -2.39 1.97 -10.20
CA SER A 312 -2.48 0.63 -10.80
C SER A 312 -1.20 -0.19 -10.57
N CYS A 313 -0.12 0.41 -10.09
CA CYS A 313 1.13 -0.27 -9.75
C CYS A 313 0.89 -1.32 -8.64
N PRO A 314 1.44 -2.55 -8.73
CA PRO A 314 2.49 -3.03 -9.64
C PRO A 314 1.99 -3.53 -11.01
N GLY A 315 0.72 -3.31 -11.33
CA GLY A 315 0.05 -3.85 -12.51
C GLY A 315 -0.64 -5.17 -12.20
N ALA A 316 -1.78 -5.41 -12.85
CA ALA A 316 -2.64 -6.55 -12.56
C ALA A 316 -1.91 -7.90 -12.66
N ALA A 317 -1.09 -8.12 -13.69
CA ALA A 317 -0.39 -9.39 -13.87
C ALA A 317 0.63 -9.66 -12.76
N LEU A 318 1.34 -8.63 -12.26
CA LEU A 318 2.26 -8.81 -11.13
C LEU A 318 1.52 -8.90 -9.80
N SER A 319 0.42 -8.16 -9.61
CA SER A 319 -0.45 -8.29 -8.43
C SER A 319 -0.96 -9.72 -8.26
N ASP A 320 -1.35 -10.39 -9.35
CA ASP A 320 -1.81 -11.79 -9.32
C ASP A 320 -0.74 -12.78 -8.84
N ARG A 321 0.55 -12.42 -8.93
CA ARG A 321 1.68 -13.26 -8.46
C ARG A 321 2.05 -13.03 -7.00
N ILE A 322 1.55 -11.96 -6.36
CA ILE A 322 1.93 -11.62 -4.98
C ILE A 322 1.61 -12.74 -3.98
N PRO A 323 0.46 -13.45 -4.01
CA PRO A 323 0.22 -14.58 -3.13
C PRO A 323 1.30 -15.66 -3.22
N GLU A 324 1.69 -16.05 -4.44
CA GLU A 324 2.75 -17.03 -4.66
C GLU A 324 4.12 -16.55 -4.16
N ILE A 325 4.44 -15.25 -4.35
CA ILE A 325 5.65 -14.63 -3.81
C ILE A 325 5.69 -14.72 -2.29
N ARG A 326 4.57 -14.49 -1.59
CA ARG A 326 4.48 -14.63 -0.12
C ARG A 326 4.78 -16.05 0.32
N ASP A 327 4.17 -17.03 -0.33
CA ASP A 327 4.37 -18.44 0.01
C ASP A 327 5.80 -18.89 -0.26
N LEU A 328 6.38 -18.50 -1.39
CA LEU A 328 7.77 -18.82 -1.70
C LEU A 328 8.75 -18.14 -0.74
N ALA A 329 8.48 -16.90 -0.35
CA ALA A 329 9.29 -16.20 0.64
C ALA A 329 9.22 -16.87 2.02
N ALA A 330 8.04 -17.35 2.44
CA ALA A 330 7.88 -18.11 3.69
C ALA A 330 8.70 -19.41 3.66
N ARG A 331 8.68 -20.13 2.53
CA ARG A 331 9.50 -21.33 2.35
C ARG A 331 11.00 -21.02 2.45
N TYR A 332 11.47 -19.91 1.86
CA TYR A 332 12.86 -19.47 2.02
C TYR A 332 13.21 -19.08 3.45
N GLN A 333 12.23 -18.63 4.25
CA GLN A 333 12.38 -18.43 5.70
C GLN A 333 12.34 -19.75 6.51
N GLY A 334 12.09 -20.89 5.88
CA GLY A 334 11.93 -22.19 6.54
C GLY A 334 10.59 -22.37 7.25
N ARG A 335 9.53 -21.72 6.74
CA ARG A 335 8.16 -21.73 7.29
C ARG A 335 7.11 -22.20 6.27
#